data_AF-A0A011PBG8-F1
#
_entry.id   AF-A0A011PBG8-F1
#
_cell.length_a   1.000
_cell.length_b   1.000
_cell.length_c   1.000
_cell.angle_alpha   90.00
_cell.angle_beta   90.00
_cell.angle_gamma   90.00
#
_symmetry.space_group_name_H-M   'P 1'
#
loop_
_entity.id
_entity.type
_entity.pdbx_description
1 polymer ?
#
loop_
_entity_poly.entity_id
_entity_poly.type
_entity_poly.pdbx_seq_one_letter_code
_entity_poly.pdbx_strand_id
1 'polypeptide(L)'
;MSVNNASRLLGTPLIKLSATYQDDRCVVYPKSKFNGLSFGVTPDGSVDSVYVGYTGRRFKTDKGLHVGSTANDLRRLYGNRIELKTYQCADLLHEYIYRQPGHSNQGFHYTVNAKGKIEGIMSGNLGAVIPPC
;
A
#
# COMPACT_ATOMS: atom_id res chain seq x y z
N MET A 1 -14.39 -3.84 4.85
CA MET A 1 -14.62 -2.97 6.04
C MET A 1 -15.21 -1.66 5.53
N SER A 2 -16.15 -1.00 6.22
CA SER A 2 -16.67 0.31 5.76
C SER A 2 -15.73 1.48 6.11
N VAL A 3 -15.80 2.58 5.35
CA VAL A 3 -15.05 3.82 5.62
C VAL A 3 -15.33 4.36 7.03
N ASN A 4 -16.58 4.31 7.48
CA ASN A 4 -16.97 4.77 8.83
C ASN A 4 -16.29 3.96 9.94
N ASN A 5 -16.16 2.64 9.77
CA ASN A 5 -15.47 1.80 10.74
C ASN A 5 -13.96 2.09 10.74
N ALA A 6 -13.35 2.27 9.57
CA ALA A 6 -11.94 2.66 9.46
C ALA A 6 -11.66 4.02 10.12
N SER A 7 -12.51 5.02 9.88
CA SER A 7 -12.41 6.34 10.52
C SER A 7 -12.51 6.25 12.05
N ARG A 8 -13.42 5.42 12.57
CA ARG A 8 -13.56 5.18 14.02
C ARG A 8 -12.32 4.54 14.62
N LEU A 9 -11.75 3.53 13.96
CA LEU A 9 -10.52 2.85 14.41
C LEU A 9 -9.31 3.79 14.44
N LEU A 10 -9.22 4.70 13.49
CA LEU A 10 -8.12 5.67 13.42
C LEU A 10 -8.32 6.88 14.35
N GLY A 11 -9.54 7.11 14.84
CA GLY A 11 -9.88 8.28 15.66
C GLY A 11 -9.72 9.60 14.90
N THR A 12 -9.96 9.59 13.59
CA THR A 12 -9.92 10.77 12.71
C THR A 12 -10.84 10.56 11.52
N PRO A 13 -11.56 11.59 11.04
CA PRO A 13 -12.33 11.53 9.81
C PRO A 13 -11.45 11.12 8.62
N LEU A 14 -12.00 10.31 7.73
CA LEU A 14 -11.43 10.05 6.40
C LEU A 14 -12.08 11.01 5.40
N ILE A 15 -11.26 11.67 4.58
CA ILE A 15 -11.71 12.61 3.56
C ILE A 15 -11.28 12.12 2.18
N LYS A 16 -12.13 12.37 1.19
CA LYS A 16 -11.87 12.00 -0.21
C LYS A 16 -10.77 12.90 -0.78
N LEU A 17 -9.81 12.30 -1.48
CA LEU A 17 -8.85 13.04 -2.28
C LEU A 17 -9.52 13.44 -3.61
N SER A 18 -9.59 14.75 -3.85
CA SER A 18 -10.18 15.30 -5.06
C SER A 18 -9.42 14.80 -6.30
N ALA A 19 -10.15 14.37 -7.33
CA ALA A 19 -9.62 13.99 -8.65
C ALA A 19 -8.80 12.68 -8.78
N THR A 20 -8.62 11.88 -7.73
CA THR A 20 -8.05 10.52 -7.86
C THR A 20 -9.15 9.47 -7.89
N TYR A 21 -9.52 9.06 -9.10
CA TYR A 21 -10.21 7.79 -9.33
C TYR A 21 -9.17 6.77 -9.81
N GLN A 22 -9.09 5.63 -9.12
CA GLN A 22 -8.34 4.46 -9.59
C GLN A 22 -9.39 3.44 -10.02
N ASP A 23 -9.68 3.42 -11.32
CA ASP A 23 -10.88 2.79 -11.87
C ASP A 23 -12.15 3.42 -11.27
N ASP A 24 -13.10 2.60 -10.81
CA ASP A 24 -14.33 3.05 -10.12
C ASP A 24 -14.12 3.34 -8.63
N ARG A 25 -12.89 3.19 -8.12
CA ARG A 25 -12.58 3.43 -6.70
C ARG A 25 -12.22 4.88 -6.45
N CYS A 26 -12.59 5.38 -5.29
CA CYS A 26 -12.08 6.64 -4.78
C CYS A 26 -11.00 6.41 -3.72
N VAL A 27 -10.06 7.35 -3.63
CA VAL A 27 -9.04 7.35 -2.58
C VAL A 27 -9.50 8.25 -1.43
N VAL A 28 -9.45 7.72 -0.21
CA VAL A 28 -9.68 8.49 1.01
C VAL A 28 -8.46 8.45 1.91
N TYR A 29 -8.25 9.50 2.70
CA TYR A 29 -7.12 9.61 3.62
C TYR A 29 -7.53 10.27 4.94
N PRO A 30 -6.79 10.04 6.03
CA PRO A 30 -7.02 10.72 7.31
C PRO A 30 -6.94 12.24 7.17
N LYS A 31 -7.99 12.94 7.58
CA LYS A 31 -8.02 14.42 7.62
C LYS A 31 -6.91 15.02 8.48
N SER A 32 -6.53 14.30 9.52
CA SER A 32 -5.46 14.68 10.45
C SER A 32 -4.78 13.41 10.97
N LYS A 33 -3.52 13.53 11.40
CA LYS A 33 -2.68 12.40 11.84
C LYS A 33 -2.38 11.43 10.69
N PHE A 34 -1.34 10.61 10.84
CA PHE A 34 -1.01 9.53 9.90
C PHE A 34 -0.71 9.97 8.45
N ASN A 35 0.14 11.00 8.29
CA ASN A 35 0.54 11.49 6.96
C ASN A 35 1.14 10.38 6.08
N GLY A 36 0.52 10.12 4.94
CA GLY A 36 0.92 9.06 4.00
C GLY A 36 0.16 7.73 4.18
N LEU A 37 -0.84 7.68 5.06
CA LEU A 37 -1.86 6.63 5.05
C LEU A 37 -3.00 7.00 4.10
N SER A 38 -3.41 6.08 3.24
CA SER A 38 -4.60 6.22 2.39
C SER A 38 -5.29 4.87 2.17
N PHE A 39 -6.54 4.93 1.70
CA PHE A 39 -7.40 3.77 1.48
C PHE A 39 -8.06 3.86 0.11
N GLY A 40 -8.10 2.74 -0.62
CA GLY A 40 -8.97 2.59 -1.78
C GLY A 40 -10.36 2.15 -1.33
N VAL A 41 -11.37 2.81 -1.89
CA VAL A 41 -12.78 2.62 -1.52
C VAL A 41 -13.60 2.35 -2.77
N THR A 42 -14.30 1.23 -2.79
CA THR A 42 -15.20 0.81 -3.86
C THR A 42 -16.49 1.64 -3.89
N PRO A 43 -17.27 1.63 -5.01
CA PRO A 43 -18.49 2.42 -5.15
C PRO A 43 -19.55 2.19 -4.05
N ASP A 44 -19.57 1.00 -3.45
CA ASP A 44 -20.45 0.63 -2.33
C ASP A 44 -19.99 1.19 -0.97
N GLY A 45 -18.87 1.91 -0.91
CA GLY A 45 -18.31 2.48 0.32
C GLY A 45 -17.46 1.51 1.15
N SER A 46 -17.10 0.35 0.58
CA SER A 46 -16.19 -0.61 1.22
C SER A 46 -14.72 -0.24 0.98
N VAL A 47 -13.91 -0.30 2.03
CA VAL A 47 -12.44 -0.25 1.94
C VAL A 47 -11.95 -1.61 1.46
N ASP A 48 -11.25 -1.61 0.31
CA ASP A 48 -10.70 -2.83 -0.32
C ASP A 48 -9.17 -2.85 -0.36
N SER A 49 -8.53 -1.71 -0.09
CA SER A 49 -7.08 -1.56 -0.11
C SER A 49 -6.62 -0.46 0.85
N VAL A 50 -5.38 -0.60 1.32
CA VAL A 50 -4.70 0.37 2.18
C VAL A 50 -3.31 0.61 1.64
N TYR A 51 -2.88 1.87 1.65
CA TYR A 51 -1.52 2.27 1.34
C TYR A 51 -0.92 3.01 2.54
N VAL A 52 0.34 2.71 2.82
CA VAL A 52 1.14 3.33 3.87
C VAL A 52 2.46 3.77 3.26
N GLY A 53 2.63 5.08 3.09
CA GLY A 53 3.90 5.75 2.82
C GLY A 53 4.23 6.72 3.95
N TYR A 54 5.49 7.12 4.08
CA TYR A 54 5.99 8.16 5.01
C TYR A 54 5.79 7.94 6.53
N THR A 55 4.72 7.27 6.99
CA THR A 55 4.51 6.91 8.39
C THR A 55 5.37 5.70 8.77
N GLY A 56 6.58 5.95 9.27
CA GLY A 56 7.51 4.92 9.75
C GLY A 56 6.94 4.02 10.86
N ARG A 57 7.53 2.82 11.03
CA ARG A 57 7.42 1.72 12.04
C ARG A 57 6.08 1.37 12.73
N ARG A 58 5.10 2.26 12.78
CA ARG A 58 3.82 2.12 13.49
C ARG A 58 2.92 1.10 12.82
N PHE A 59 2.77 1.21 11.50
CA PHE A 59 1.99 0.26 10.72
C PHE A 59 2.91 -0.86 10.25
N LYS A 60 2.49 -2.08 10.55
CA LYS A 60 3.22 -3.30 10.21
C LYS A 60 2.30 -4.25 9.45
N THR A 61 2.87 -4.99 8.51
CA THR A 61 2.18 -6.13 7.91
C THR A 61 2.06 -7.28 8.92
N ASP A 62 1.33 -8.33 8.55
CA ASP A 62 1.25 -9.59 9.28
C ASP A 62 2.63 -10.22 9.53
N LYS A 63 3.59 -9.99 8.62
CA LYS A 63 4.98 -10.43 8.74
C LYS A 63 5.91 -9.42 9.44
N GLY A 64 5.34 -8.38 10.04
CA GLY A 64 6.09 -7.38 10.80
C GLY A 64 6.86 -6.35 9.96
N LEU A 65 6.68 -6.34 8.64
CA LEU A 65 7.32 -5.36 7.74
C LEU A 65 6.67 -3.99 7.86
N HIS A 66 7.47 -2.95 7.74
CA HIS A 66 7.01 -1.56 7.81
C HIS A 66 7.82 -0.67 6.87
N VAL A 67 7.35 0.56 6.66
CA VAL A 67 8.15 1.60 5.99
C VAL A 67 9.49 1.77 6.73
N GLY A 68 10.59 1.62 6.01
CA GLY A 68 11.96 1.59 6.53
C GLY A 68 12.59 0.19 6.68
N SER A 69 11.82 -0.89 6.55
CA SER A 69 12.36 -2.25 6.36
C SER A 69 13.13 -2.35 5.02
N THR A 70 13.85 -3.44 4.79
CA THR A 70 14.73 -3.59 3.61
C THR A 70 14.19 -4.56 2.56
N ALA A 71 14.69 -4.44 1.33
CA ALA A 71 14.52 -5.46 0.30
C ALA A 71 15.01 -6.85 0.75
N ASN A 72 16.05 -6.92 1.57
CA ASN A 72 16.54 -8.18 2.12
C ASN A 72 15.55 -8.81 3.10
N ASP A 73 14.84 -8.00 3.91
CA ASP A 73 13.77 -8.50 4.76
C ASP A 73 12.63 -9.11 3.93
N LEU A 74 12.26 -8.48 2.81
CA LEU A 74 11.26 -9.01 1.87
C LEU A 74 11.68 -10.36 1.30
N ARG A 75 12.91 -10.45 0.77
CA ARG A 75 13.46 -11.70 0.21
C ARG A 75 13.54 -12.80 1.26
N ARG A 76 13.93 -12.48 2.50
CA ARG A 76 13.96 -13.45 3.61
C ARG A 76 12.56 -13.98 3.96
N LEU A 77 11.54 -13.12 3.95
CA LEU A 77 10.20 -13.46 4.41
C LEU A 77 9.32 -14.13 3.35
N TYR A 78 9.48 -13.75 2.08
CA TYR A 78 8.67 -14.25 0.98
C TYR A 78 9.41 -15.22 0.05
N GLY A 79 10.75 -15.18 0.02
CA GLY A 79 11.56 -16.02 -0.87
C GLY A 79 11.15 -15.86 -2.33
N ASN A 80 11.02 -16.98 -3.04
CA ASN A 80 10.65 -17.00 -4.46
C ASN A 80 9.17 -16.66 -4.73
N ARG A 81 8.37 -16.37 -3.70
CA ARG A 81 6.94 -16.03 -3.85
C ARG A 81 6.69 -14.54 -4.07
N ILE A 82 7.72 -13.70 -3.92
CA ILE A 82 7.62 -12.27 -4.21
C ILE A 82 8.25 -11.98 -5.56
N GLU A 83 7.47 -11.34 -6.42
CA GLU A 83 7.91 -10.87 -7.73
C GLU A 83 8.69 -9.56 -7.57
N LEU A 84 9.76 -9.37 -8.33
CA LEU A 84 10.49 -8.11 -8.42
C LEU A 84 10.28 -7.51 -9.82
N LYS A 85 9.79 -6.28 -9.86
CA LYS A 85 9.76 -5.42 -11.04
C LYS A 85 10.66 -4.22 -10.83
N THR A 86 11.34 -3.80 -11.88
CA THR A 86 12.25 -2.66 -11.83
C THR A 86 11.86 -1.68 -12.91
N TYR A 87 11.72 -0.42 -12.51
CA TYR A 87 11.33 0.68 -13.38
C TYR A 87 12.42 1.74 -13.38
N GLN A 88 12.78 2.19 -14.58
CA GLN A 88 13.70 3.32 -14.75
C GLN A 88 12.87 4.59 -14.87
N CYS A 89 12.61 5.26 -13.74
CA CYS A 89 12.01 6.59 -13.71
C CYS A 89 13.14 7.65 -13.65
N ALA A 90 12.91 8.80 -13.00
CA ALA A 90 13.97 9.77 -12.68
C ALA A 90 15.05 9.16 -11.77
N ASP A 91 14.63 8.29 -10.84
CA ASP A 91 15.48 7.40 -10.05
C ASP A 91 15.11 5.93 -10.33
N LEU A 92 16.02 5.00 -10.02
CA LEU A 92 15.75 3.57 -10.08
C LEU A 92 14.74 3.18 -9.00
N LEU A 93 13.61 2.63 -9.42
CA LEU A 93 12.55 2.18 -8.53
C LEU A 93 12.39 0.66 -8.61
N HIS A 94 12.33 0.02 -7.44
CA HIS A 94 12.04 -1.40 -7.33
C HIS A 94 10.68 -1.62 -6.70
N GLU A 95 9.85 -2.41 -7.37
CA GLU A 95 8.56 -2.86 -6.88
C GLU A 95 8.64 -4.35 -6.54
N TYR A 96 8.27 -4.69 -5.31
CA TYR A 96 8.18 -6.07 -4.86
C TYR A 96 6.72 -6.42 -4.63
N ILE A 97 6.23 -7.44 -5.33
CA ILE A 97 4.80 -7.77 -5.35
C ILE A 97 4.59 -9.21 -4.89
N TYR A 98 3.86 -9.37 -3.80
CA TYR A 98 3.41 -10.66 -3.31
C TYR A 98 1.91 -10.81 -3.55
N ARG A 99 1.51 -11.87 -4.24
CA ARG A 99 0.10 -12.23 -4.46
C ARG A 99 -0.28 -13.38 -3.55
N GLN A 100 -1.43 -13.27 -2.91
CA GLN A 100 -1.97 -14.35 -2.09
C GLN A 100 -2.33 -15.55 -2.98
N PRO A 101 -1.94 -16.78 -2.62
CA PRO A 101 -2.31 -17.97 -3.38
C PRO A 101 -3.83 -18.06 -3.55
N GLY A 102 -4.28 -18.34 -4.77
CA GLY A 102 -5.71 -18.40 -5.12
C GLY A 102 -6.39 -17.04 -5.33
N HIS A 103 -5.71 -15.91 -5.09
CA HIS A 103 -6.27 -14.57 -5.26
C HIS A 103 -5.28 -13.66 -5.98
N SER A 104 -5.31 -13.66 -7.32
CA SER A 104 -4.37 -12.89 -8.17
C SER A 104 -4.35 -11.39 -7.88
N ASN A 105 -5.48 -10.84 -7.43
CA ASN A 105 -5.63 -9.41 -7.17
C ASN A 105 -5.47 -9.05 -5.70
N GLN A 106 -5.16 -10.00 -4.81
CA GLN A 106 -4.96 -9.70 -3.39
C GLN A 106 -3.53 -9.96 -2.94
N GLY A 107 -3.01 -9.12 -2.05
CA GLY A 107 -1.72 -9.37 -1.41
C GLY A 107 -1.05 -8.10 -0.93
N PHE A 108 0.26 -8.00 -1.18
CA PHE A 108 1.08 -6.87 -0.80
C PHE A 108 1.89 -6.36 -1.99
N HIS A 109 1.98 -5.04 -2.10
CA HIS A 109 2.89 -4.37 -3.01
C HIS A 109 3.79 -3.43 -2.20
N TYR A 110 5.10 -3.58 -2.37
CA TYR A 110 6.12 -2.80 -1.68
C TYR A 110 6.92 -1.98 -2.68
N THR A 111 6.95 -0.67 -2.46
CA THR A 111 7.82 0.26 -3.19
C THR A 111 9.13 0.40 -2.43
N VAL A 112 10.24 0.19 -3.14
CA VAL A 112 11.60 0.18 -2.58
C VAL A 112 12.48 1.15 -3.35
N ASN A 113 13.09 2.08 -2.63
CA ASN A 113 13.98 3.08 -3.22
C ASN A 113 15.36 2.51 -3.59
N ALA A 114 16.17 3.32 -4.27
CA ALA A 114 17.54 2.96 -4.69
C ALA A 114 18.49 2.55 -3.54
N LYS A 115 18.18 2.91 -2.28
CA LYS A 115 18.95 2.48 -1.08
C LYS A 115 18.49 1.12 -0.54
N GLY A 116 17.55 0.45 -1.21
CA GLY A 116 17.00 -0.84 -0.81
C GLY A 116 16.05 -0.77 0.39
N LYS A 117 15.47 0.42 0.67
CA LYS A 117 14.52 0.63 1.78
C LYS A 117 13.10 0.72 1.26
N ILE A 118 12.18 0.05 1.96
CA ILE A 118 10.74 0.15 1.72
C ILE A 118 10.29 1.56 2.08
N GLU A 119 9.67 2.26 1.13
CA GLU A 119 9.11 3.60 1.31
C GLU A 119 7.59 3.63 1.23
N GLY A 120 6.99 2.63 0.57
CA GLY A 120 5.56 2.45 0.45
C GLY A 120 5.16 0.99 0.61
N ILE A 121 4.01 0.76 1.27
CA ILE A 121 3.38 -0.56 1.41
C ILE A 121 1.91 -0.42 1.06
N MET A 122 1.47 -1.15 0.06
CA MET A 122 0.05 -1.35 -0.25
C MET A 122 -0.37 -2.77 0.11
N SER A 123 -1.59 -2.92 0.62
CA SER A 123 -2.22 -4.21 0.88
C SER A 123 -3.70 -4.20 0.49
N GLY A 124 -4.26 -5.38 0.25
CA GLY A 124 -5.63 -5.57 -0.20
C GLY A 124 -5.69 -5.78 -1.71
N ASN A 125 -6.62 -5.13 -2.39
CA ASN A 125 -6.81 -5.23 -3.83
C ASN A 125 -5.70 -4.50 -4.62
N LEU A 126 -4.78 -5.27 -5.21
CA LEU A 126 -3.61 -4.79 -5.95
C LEU A 126 -3.93 -4.33 -7.38
N GLY A 127 -5.17 -4.51 -7.87
CA GLY A 127 -5.57 -4.04 -9.20
C GLY A 127 -5.53 -2.52 -9.37
N ALA A 128 -5.35 -1.77 -8.27
CA ALA A 128 -5.23 -0.31 -8.24
C ALA A 128 -3.78 0.20 -8.32
N VAL A 129 -2.80 -0.69 -8.36
CA VAL A 129 -1.39 -0.30 -8.47
C VAL A 129 -1.13 0.12 -9.91
N ILE A 130 -1.21 1.42 -10.16
CA ILE A 130 -0.61 2.03 -11.34
C ILE A 130 0.88 2.18 -11.03
N PRO A 131 1.80 1.69 -11.88
CA PRO A 131 3.22 1.94 -11.66
C PRO A 131 3.45 3.46 -11.61
N PRO A 132 4.31 3.95 -10.70
CA PRO A 132 4.45 5.38 -10.41
C PRO A 132 5.12 6.17 -11.54
N CYS A 133 5.54 5.46 -12.60
CA CYS A 133 5.85 5.93 -13.94
C CYS A 133 5.49 4.80 -14.94
#